data_AF-A0A7W6CMT8-F1
#
_entry.id   AF-A0A7W6CMT8-F1
#
_cell.length_a   1.000
_cell.length_b   1.000
_cell.length_c   1.000
_cell.angle_alpha   90.00
_cell.angle_beta   90.00
_cell.angle_gamma   90.00
#
_symmetry.space_group_name_H-M   'P 1'
#
loop_
_entity.id
_entity.type
_entity.pdbx_description
1 polymer ?
#
loop_
_entity_poly.entity_id
_entity_poly.type
_entity_poly.pdbx_seq_one_letter_code
_entity_poly.pdbx_strand_id
1 'polypeptide(L)' 'MKFERPQPLDSDMLTCFTCGHELGTLGSVKAKMLAAYERMQKQGLPRKQ' A
#
# COMPACT_ATOMS: atom_id res chain seq x y z
N MET A 1 18.02 3.74 -26.54
CA MET A 1 17.18 4.63 -25.72
C MET A 1 16.78 3.86 -24.47
N LYS A 2 16.97 4.41 -23.27
CA LYS A 2 16.52 3.78 -22.03
C LYS A 2 15.00 3.91 -21.98
N PHE A 3 14.29 2.79 -22.16
CA PHE A 3 12.85 2.72 -21.97
C PHE A 3 12.59 2.75 -20.47
N GLU A 4 12.36 3.93 -19.91
CA GLU A 4 11.93 4.06 -18.52
C GLU A 4 10.58 3.35 -18.41
N ARG A 5 10.55 2.25 -17.64
CA ARG A 5 9.30 1.52 -17.41
C ARG A 5 8.30 2.51 -16.82
N PRO A 6 7.06 2.59 -17.35
CA PRO A 6 6.05 3.47 -16.78
C PRO A 6 5.93 3.15 -15.29
N GLN A 7 6.16 4.17 -14.45
CA GLN A 7 5.97 4.03 -13.02
C GLN A 7 4.49 3.74 -12.77
N PRO A 8 4.17 2.77 -11.91
CA PRO A 8 2.79 2.50 -11.55
C PRO A 8 2.13 3.78 -11.04
N LEU A 9 1.03 4.17 -11.66
CA LEU A 9 0.24 5.30 -11.24
C LEU A 9 -0.61 4.89 -10.04
N ASP A 10 -0.95 5.84 -9.16
CA ASP A 10 -1.83 5.55 -8.01
C ASP A 10 -3.22 5.03 -8.43
N SER A 11 -3.61 5.25 -9.69
CA SER A 11 -4.83 4.74 -10.31
C SER A 11 -4.73 3.30 -10.80
N ASP A 12 -3.53 2.71 -10.86
CA ASP A 12 -3.35 1.36 -11.41
C ASP A 12 -3.98 0.32 -10.49
N MET A 13 -4.75 -0.59 -11.08
CA MET A 13 -5.43 -1.66 -10.36
C MET A 13 -4.43 -2.73 -9.94
N LEU A 14 -4.37 -3.02 -8.65
CA LEU A 14 -3.58 -4.12 -8.11
C LEU A 14 -4.43 -5.39 -8.05
N THR A 15 -3.89 -6.45 -8.62
CA THR A 15 -4.44 -7.80 -8.55
C THR A 15 -3.49 -8.71 -7.78
N CYS A 16 -4.05 -9.62 -7.00
CA CYS A 16 -3.27 -10.63 -6.31
C CYS A 16 -2.70 -11.61 -7.34
N PHE A 17 -1.38 -11.66 -7.45
CA PHE A 17 -0.71 -12.56 -8.39
C PHE A 17 -1.09 -14.04 -8.22
N THR A 18 -1.35 -14.46 -6.99
CA THR A 18 -1.60 -15.87 -6.66
C THR A 18 -3.04 -16.32 -6.93
N CYS A 19 -4.03 -15.46 -6.68
CA CYS A 19 -5.45 -15.84 -6.77
C CYS A 19 -6.27 -14.98 -7.74
N GLY A 20 -5.66 -14.00 -8.39
CA GLY A 20 -6.32 -13.09 -9.34
C GLY A 20 -7.29 -12.10 -8.69
N HIS A 21 -7.40 -12.07 -7.36
CA HIS A 21 -8.34 -11.19 -6.67
C HIS A 21 -7.92 -9.71 -6.80
N GLU A 22 -8.89 -8.86 -7.09
CA GLU A 22 -8.71 -7.42 -7.21
C GLU A 22 -8.57 -6.77 -5.83
N LEU A 23 -7.39 -6.24 -5.50
CA LEU A 23 -7.08 -5.63 -4.20
C LEU A 23 -7.47 -4.14 -4.14
N GLY A 24 -7.74 -3.53 -5.30
CA GLY A 24 -8.02 -2.10 -5.49
C GLY A 24 -6.86 -1.36 -6.13
N THR A 25 -6.96 -0.04 -6.26
CA THR A 25 -5.89 0.76 -6.88
C THR A 25 -4.67 0.86 -5.97
N LEU A 26 -3.48 1.07 -6.56
CA LEU A 26 -2.23 1.28 -5.82
C LEU A 26 -2.36 2.36 -4.74
N GLY A 27 -3.01 3.48 -5.07
CA GLY A 27 -3.26 4.56 -4.12
C GLY A 27 -4.15 4.12 -2.94
N SER A 28 -5.20 3.32 -3.21
CA SER A 28 -6.09 2.81 -2.17
C SER A 28 -5.40 1.83 -1.22
N VAL A 29 -4.53 0.96 -1.77
CA VAL A 29 -3.75 0.00 -0.99
C VAL A 29 -2.71 0.72 -0.15
N LYS A 30 -1.99 1.68 -0.74
CA LYS A 30 -1.03 2.54 -0.04
C LYS A 30 -1.66 3.27 1.14
N ALA A 31 -2.84 3.87 0.95
CA ALA A 31 -3.56 4.54 2.02
C ALA A 31 -3.94 3.59 3.17
N LYS A 32 -4.42 2.37 2.86
CA LYS A 32 -4.72 1.35 3.87
C LYS A 32 -3.48 0.92 4.65
N MET A 33 -2.36 0.70 3.96
CA MET A 33 -1.09 0.31 4.59
C MET A 33 -0.55 1.40 5.50
N LEU A 34 -0.59 2.66 5.07
CA LEU A 34 -0.19 3.81 5.89
C LEU A 34 -1.06 3.93 7.14
N ALA A 35 -2.38 3.84 7.00
CA ALA A 35 -3.29 3.89 8.15
C ALA A 35 -3.05 2.73 9.14
N ALA A 36 -2.76 1.52 8.64
CA ALA A 36 -2.39 0.39 9.48
C ALA A 36 -1.05 0.64 10.21
N TYR A 37 -0.06 1.16 9.50
CA TYR A 37 1.25 1.49 10.05
C TYR A 37 1.15 2.56 11.15
N GLU A 38 0.38 3.63 10.94
CA GLU A 38 0.14 4.66 11.96
C GLU A 38 -0.55 4.10 13.22
N ARG A 39 -1.52 3.19 13.04
CA ARG A 39 -2.16 2.50 14.19
C ARG A 39 -1.15 1.64 14.93
N MET A 40 -0.32 0.89 14.22
CA MET A 40 0.74 0.09 14.84
C MET A 40 1.72 0.96 15.61
N GLN A 41 2.17 2.10 15.06
CA GLN A 41 3.03 3.03 15.79
C GLN A 41 2.37 3.57 17.08
N LYS A 42 1.09 3.95 17.01
CA LYS A 42 0.34 4.42 18.18
C LYS A 42 0.19 3.34 19.26
N GLN A 43 0.08 2.07 18.87
CA GLN A 43 -0.03 0.94 19.80
C GLN A 43 1.33 0.45 20.29
N GLY A 44 2.39 0.62 19.50
CA GLY A 44 3.76 0.21 19.81
C GLY A 44 4.57 1.25 20.59
N LEU A 45 4.06 2.46 20.79
CA LEU A 45 4.60 3.37 21.82
C LEU A 45 4.22 2.81 23.20
N PRO A 46 5.17 2.30 24.02
CA PRO A 46 4.85 2.00 25.40
C PRO A 46 4.36 3.30 26.04
N ARG A 47 3.12 3.30 26.52
CA ARG A 47 2.62 4.38 27.37
C ARG A 47 3.56 4.39 28.58
N LYS A 48 4.51 5.33 28.62
CA LYS A 48 5.27 5.62 29.84
C LYS A 48 4.24 6.02 30.88
N GLN A 49 3.90 5.07 31.75
CA GLN A 49 3.21 5.30 33.00
C GLN A 49 4.16 5.96 33.98
#